data_AF-A0A7K5LRE2-F1
#
_entry.id   AF-A0A7K5LRE2-F1
#
_cell.length_a   1.000
_cell.length_b   1.000
_cell.length_c   1.000
_cell.angle_alpha   90.00
_cell.angle_beta   90.00
_cell.angle_gamma   90.00
#
_symmetry.space_group_name_H-M   'P 1'
#
loop_
_entity.id
_entity.type
_entity.pdbx_description
1 polymer ?
#
loop_
_entity_poly.entity_id
_entity_poly.type
_entity_poly.pdbx_seq_one_letter_code
_entity_poly.pdbx_strand_id
1 'polypeptide(L)'
;TSTMIQFSWKPQGGTGDSPYTVRLLGKSGEMEKRVLNETSTAFENLISGYQYQISVDVSTCSKNVSTSLRVQTAAEVYSGTTRIKNEEFKAAYQNKSSREFMEFETKFITEITKHLPPKIQELKNGKKLRIVINSIKEGSVIILFDMVLNVEQNITKPEISDAFTEALNRTTVFDIDLKKTVIEAKNSCQPGLNDCDQNAACTAEGATYSCQCNEGFTDKSPQVPGRVCQQDLPSQHTTPVPPVTNTTGFTGSTPYSVFTTTFTSAPCMPVSIEVQKVTAEEIQLSWTSGSKGSLYSVSVMDGNQEINKTTTKETKALFEHLLPGHVYTISVAVSSCAEDNHTSVTIRTDPASCFKRTELCSAESTGCSDLKDIVCSENQALACRVLLKNETFNDTLYNSESEEYKTMAERIKRDVVGDMRAELSNDHFDILVLGFRPGSVVVHFLSLLPKEEPVDADFIQTSLSKIIRNKFGDQTEVEVQCK
;
A
#
# COMPACT_ATOMS: atom_id res chain seq x y z
N THR A 1 13.63 11.78 15.16
CA THR A 1 14.48 10.82 15.91
C THR A 1 13.67 9.55 16.15
N SER A 2 14.13 8.62 16.99
CA SER A 2 13.33 7.43 17.32
C SER A 2 12.09 7.70 18.16
N THR A 3 12.08 8.78 18.95
CA THR A 3 11.01 9.05 19.93
C THR A 3 10.44 10.46 19.84
N MET A 4 10.94 11.28 18.91
CA MET A 4 10.49 12.65 18.73
C MET A 4 10.37 12.99 17.24
N ILE A 5 9.29 13.68 16.91
CA ILE A 5 9.08 14.34 15.61
C ILE A 5 9.05 15.85 15.89
N GLN A 6 10.04 16.57 15.38
CA GLN A 6 10.13 18.02 15.43
C GLN A 6 10.01 18.57 14.01
N PHE A 7 9.19 19.61 13.83
CA PHE A 7 8.95 20.19 12.52
C PHE A 7 8.53 21.65 12.61
N SER A 8 8.62 22.33 11.47
CA SER A 8 8.21 23.72 11.26
C SER A 8 7.49 23.87 9.93
N TRP A 9 6.64 24.87 9.81
CA TRP A 9 5.91 25.18 8.58
C TRP A 9 6.00 26.65 8.22
N LYS A 10 5.74 26.97 6.96
CA LYS A 10 5.65 28.35 6.48
C LYS A 10 4.19 28.81 6.48
N PRO A 11 3.86 29.99 7.04
CA PRO A 11 2.53 30.57 6.94
C PRO A 11 2.11 30.77 5.48
N GLN A 12 0.93 30.29 5.10
CA GLN A 12 0.33 30.57 3.80
C GLN A 12 -0.61 31.78 3.88
N GLY A 13 -0.02 32.98 4.00
CA GLY A 13 -0.75 34.25 4.02
C GLY A 13 -1.51 34.54 5.33
N GLY A 14 -1.69 35.83 5.62
CA GLY A 14 -2.33 36.35 6.84
C GLY A 14 -1.32 36.89 7.85
N THR A 15 -1.40 38.18 8.14
CA THR A 15 -0.71 38.81 9.27
C THR A 15 -1.40 38.41 10.58
N GLY A 16 -0.68 37.74 11.49
CA GLY A 16 -0.85 37.96 12.93
C GLY A 16 -1.60 36.93 13.77
N ASP A 17 -2.88 36.64 13.53
CA ASP A 17 -3.75 36.27 14.66
C ASP A 17 -4.53 34.94 14.60
N SER A 18 -4.41 34.12 13.55
CA SER A 18 -5.10 32.83 13.51
C SER A 18 -4.27 31.71 14.12
N PRO A 19 -4.74 31.03 15.19
CA PRO A 19 -4.00 29.90 15.77
C PRO A 19 -4.00 28.69 14.82
N TYR A 20 -2.87 28.00 14.76
CA TYR A 20 -2.71 26.72 14.08
C TYR A 20 -3.25 25.59 14.96
N THR A 21 -4.06 24.70 14.40
CA THR A 21 -4.38 23.42 15.01
C THR A 21 -3.44 22.35 14.44
N VAL A 22 -2.58 21.80 15.28
CA VAL A 22 -1.62 20.78 14.89
C VAL A 22 -2.05 19.43 15.48
N ARG A 23 -2.08 18.38 14.66
CA ARG A 23 -2.47 17.03 15.11
C ARG A 23 -1.40 16.02 14.77
N LEU A 24 -1.18 15.09 15.68
CA LEU A 24 -0.45 13.85 15.45
C LEU A 24 -1.45 12.71 15.36
N LEU A 25 -1.45 12.01 14.23
CA LEU A 25 -2.29 10.84 14.00
C LEU A 25 -1.41 9.58 13.93
N GLY A 26 -1.84 8.54 14.62
CA GLY A 26 -1.31 7.17 14.50
C GLY A 26 -2.35 6.23 13.87
N LYS A 27 -2.07 4.92 13.85
CA LYS A 27 -3.00 3.92 13.28
C LYS A 27 -4.38 3.89 13.94
N SER A 28 -4.49 4.24 15.22
CA SER A 28 -5.75 4.24 15.97
C SER A 28 -6.50 5.58 15.91
N GLY A 29 -6.05 6.52 15.07
CA GLY A 29 -6.64 7.84 14.92
C GLY A 29 -5.79 8.95 15.55
N GLU A 30 -6.44 10.05 15.94
CA GLU A 30 -5.78 11.20 16.57
C GLU A 30 -5.21 10.81 17.92
N MET A 31 -3.89 10.99 18.07
CA MET A 31 -3.16 10.70 19.31
C MET A 31 -2.96 11.97 20.13
N GLU A 32 -2.66 13.09 19.47
CA GLU A 32 -2.43 14.36 20.13
C GLU A 32 -2.88 15.53 19.26
N LYS A 33 -3.41 16.57 19.90
CA LYS A 33 -3.85 17.80 19.26
C LYS A 33 -3.37 19.00 20.06
N ARG A 34 -2.75 19.96 19.38
CA ARG A 34 -2.27 21.23 19.95
C ARG A 34 -2.85 22.41 19.19
N VAL A 35 -3.07 23.51 19.88
CA VAL A 35 -3.45 24.79 19.28
C VAL A 35 -2.33 25.78 19.61
N LEU A 36 -1.66 26.29 18.58
CA LEU A 36 -0.41 27.04 18.69
C LEU A 36 -0.46 28.31 17.84
N ASN A 37 0.17 29.38 18.32
CA ASN A 37 0.38 30.60 17.52
C ASN A 37 1.73 30.60 16.79
N GLU A 38 2.61 29.69 17.18
CA GLU A 38 3.95 29.51 16.63
C GLU A 38 3.91 28.64 15.36
N THR A 39 4.98 28.69 14.55
CA THR A 39 5.10 27.96 13.29
C THR A 39 6.01 26.72 13.39
N SER A 40 6.23 26.23 14.60
CA SER A 40 7.01 25.03 14.87
C SER A 40 6.50 24.31 16.12
N THR A 41 6.74 23.01 16.20
CA THR A 41 6.42 22.22 17.40
C THR A 41 7.19 20.90 17.40
N ALA A 42 7.10 20.16 18.50
CA ALA A 42 7.63 18.82 18.63
C ALA A 42 6.66 17.90 19.37
N PHE A 43 6.48 16.70 18.85
CA PHE A 43 5.82 15.59 19.54
C PHE A 43 6.89 14.66 20.10
N GLU A 44 6.77 14.30 21.37
CA GLU A 44 7.73 13.49 22.12
C GLU A 44 7.10 12.18 22.59
N ASN A 45 7.92 11.27 23.13
CA ASN A 45 7.50 9.97 23.65
C ASN A 45 6.83 9.08 22.59
N LEU A 46 7.24 9.23 21.33
CA LEU A 46 6.73 8.45 20.21
C LEU A 46 7.33 7.04 20.20
N ILE A 47 6.56 6.11 19.66
CA ILE A 47 7.00 4.74 19.36
C ILE A 47 7.94 4.79 18.16
N SER A 48 9.12 4.17 18.28
CA SER A 48 10.11 4.05 17.21
C SER A 48 9.72 3.04 16.14
N GLY A 49 10.20 3.27 14.90
CA GLY A 49 9.88 2.44 13.74
C GLY A 49 8.40 2.46 13.40
N TYR A 50 7.72 3.55 13.76
CA TYR A 50 6.28 3.73 13.57
C TYR A 50 6.00 4.93 12.68
N GLN A 51 5.03 4.75 11.79
CA GLN A 51 4.56 5.79 10.88
C GLN A 51 3.49 6.63 11.56
N TYR A 52 3.70 7.94 11.58
CA TYR A 52 2.72 8.93 12.00
C TYR A 52 2.31 9.81 10.83
N GLN A 53 1.15 10.42 10.95
CA GLN A 53 0.76 11.52 10.09
C GLN A 53 0.64 12.78 10.95
N ILE A 54 1.42 13.80 10.62
CA ILE A 54 1.26 15.13 11.20
C ILE A 54 0.35 15.94 10.30
N SER A 55 -0.52 16.77 10.89
CA SER A 55 -1.33 17.73 10.15
C SER A 55 -1.29 19.10 10.84
N VAL A 56 -1.27 20.15 10.03
CA VAL A 56 -1.32 21.55 10.45
C VAL A 56 -2.51 22.19 9.75
N ASP A 57 -3.51 22.56 10.53
CA ASP A 57 -4.72 23.24 10.09
C ASP A 57 -4.66 24.71 10.50
N VAL A 58 -5.04 25.64 9.61
CA VAL A 58 -5.24 27.05 9.95
C VAL A 58 -6.53 27.57 9.32
N SER A 59 -7.32 28.30 10.11
CA SER A 59 -8.51 29.00 9.64
C SER A 59 -8.13 30.42 9.22
N THR A 60 -8.17 30.70 7.92
CA THR A 60 -8.02 32.05 7.38
C THR A 60 -9.40 32.64 7.08
N CYS A 61 -9.49 33.97 6.89
CA CYS A 61 -10.75 34.68 6.65
C CYS A 61 -11.58 34.16 5.45
N SER A 62 -11.00 33.32 4.59
CA SER A 62 -11.66 32.82 3.38
C SER A 62 -11.67 31.30 3.23
N LYS A 63 -10.73 30.56 3.87
CA LYS A 63 -10.61 29.09 3.74
C LYS A 63 -9.94 28.46 4.97
N ASN A 64 -10.29 27.20 5.26
CA ASN A 64 -9.49 26.35 6.14
C ASN A 64 -8.40 25.68 5.29
N VAL A 65 -7.14 25.97 5.58
CA VAL A 65 -6.00 25.34 4.93
C VAL A 65 -5.49 24.25 5.85
N SER A 66 -5.38 23.03 5.33
CA SER A 66 -4.80 21.89 6.03
C SER A 66 -3.64 21.35 5.22
N THR A 67 -2.53 21.06 5.88
CA THR A 67 -1.35 20.42 5.27
C THR A 67 -0.95 19.25 6.14
N SER A 68 -0.66 18.10 5.53
CA SER A 68 -0.23 16.92 6.26
C SER A 68 1.00 16.27 5.66
N LEU A 69 1.79 15.61 6.50
CA LEU A 69 2.98 14.87 6.10
C LEU A 69 3.01 13.54 6.85
N ARG A 70 3.38 12.47 6.14
CA ARG A 70 3.69 11.18 6.76
C ARG A 70 5.14 11.19 7.19
N VAL A 71 5.40 10.76 8.43
CA VAL A 71 6.73 10.76 9.02
C VAL A 71 6.96 9.42 9.70
N GLN A 72 8.06 8.77 9.37
CA GLN A 72 8.50 7.54 10.01
C GLN A 72 9.48 7.88 11.13
N THR A 73 9.19 7.45 12.35
CA THR A 73 10.17 7.53 13.45
C THR A 73 11.31 6.55 13.18
N ALA A 74 12.54 7.01 13.40
CA ALA A 74 13.72 6.22 13.08
C ALA A 74 13.79 4.94 13.95
N ALA A 75 14.15 3.81 13.37
CA ALA A 75 14.48 2.60 14.10
C ALA A 75 15.37 1.68 13.26
N GLU A 76 16.19 0.88 13.95
CA GLU A 76 16.84 -0.29 13.39
C GLU A 76 15.96 -1.51 13.65
N VAL A 77 15.64 -2.28 12.61
CA VAL A 77 14.77 -3.44 12.73
C VAL A 77 15.53 -4.71 12.39
N TYR A 78 15.54 -5.66 13.32
CA TYR A 78 16.07 -7.00 13.12
C TYR A 78 14.94 -8.01 13.16
N SER A 79 14.81 -8.81 12.10
CA SER A 79 13.80 -9.86 11.98
C SER A 79 14.37 -11.18 12.52
N GLY A 80 13.64 -11.80 13.43
CA GLY A 80 13.93 -13.10 13.99
C GLY A 80 12.87 -14.13 13.59
N THR A 81 13.31 -15.30 13.13
CA THR A 81 12.46 -16.48 12.95
C THR A 81 12.96 -17.60 13.84
N THR A 82 12.07 -18.27 14.58
CA THR A 82 12.44 -19.43 15.40
C THR A 82 11.30 -20.44 15.49
N ARG A 83 11.63 -21.73 15.65
CA ARG A 83 10.66 -22.82 15.79
C ARG A 83 10.66 -23.36 17.22
N ILE A 84 9.48 -23.45 17.82
CA ILE A 84 9.28 -24.01 19.15
C ILE A 84 8.71 -25.42 19.02
N LYS A 85 9.42 -26.40 19.57
CA LYS A 85 9.08 -27.83 19.46
C LYS A 85 8.03 -28.29 20.46
N ASN A 86 8.00 -27.69 21.66
CA ASN A 86 7.10 -28.07 22.76
C ASN A 86 5.82 -27.22 22.86
N GLU A 87 5.53 -26.41 21.84
CA GLU A 87 4.29 -25.62 21.76
C GLU A 87 3.45 -26.11 20.59
N GLU A 88 2.16 -26.33 20.86
CA GLU A 88 1.18 -26.73 19.86
C GLU A 88 0.57 -25.49 19.21
N PHE A 89 0.41 -25.56 17.88
CA PHE A 89 -0.22 -24.49 17.14
C PHE A 89 -1.72 -24.43 17.44
N LYS A 90 -2.21 -23.23 17.75
CA LYS A 90 -3.64 -22.95 17.91
C LYS A 90 -4.10 -22.08 16.74
N ALA A 91 -5.21 -22.42 16.11
CA ALA A 91 -5.78 -21.63 15.00
C ALA A 91 -6.00 -20.15 15.38
N ALA A 92 -6.31 -19.88 16.66
CA ALA A 92 -6.46 -18.53 17.21
C ALA A 92 -5.18 -17.67 17.05
N TYR A 93 -3.99 -18.26 16.97
CA TYR A 93 -2.74 -17.54 16.73
C TYR A 93 -2.68 -16.80 15.38
N GLN A 94 -3.56 -17.12 14.42
CA GLN A 94 -3.65 -16.36 13.17
C GLN A 94 -4.25 -14.96 13.38
N ASN A 95 -5.05 -14.78 14.44
CA ASN A 95 -5.63 -13.49 14.80
C ASN A 95 -4.84 -12.88 15.96
N LYS A 96 -4.10 -11.79 15.68
CA LYS A 96 -3.32 -11.06 16.71
C LYS A 96 -4.18 -10.46 17.82
N SER A 97 -5.46 -10.26 17.56
CA SER A 97 -6.42 -9.75 18.53
C SER A 97 -7.10 -10.87 19.34
N SER A 98 -6.75 -12.14 19.12
CA SER A 98 -7.23 -13.25 19.93
C SER A 98 -6.56 -13.25 21.30
N ARG A 99 -7.27 -13.79 22.30
CA ARG A 99 -6.72 -13.96 23.64
C ARG A 99 -5.50 -14.88 23.62
N GLU A 100 -5.58 -15.98 22.87
CA GLU A 100 -4.53 -16.98 22.77
C GLU A 100 -3.24 -16.38 22.19
N PHE A 101 -3.34 -15.53 21.16
CA PHE A 101 -2.18 -14.83 20.62
C PHE A 101 -1.57 -13.86 21.66
N MET A 102 -2.39 -13.03 22.31
CA MET A 102 -1.90 -12.06 23.30
C MET A 102 -1.24 -12.74 24.51
N GLU A 103 -1.82 -13.84 24.99
CA GLU A 103 -1.26 -14.65 26.08
C GLU A 103 0.09 -15.25 25.66
N PHE A 104 0.17 -15.82 24.45
CA PHE A 104 1.40 -16.36 23.92
C PHE A 104 2.47 -15.27 23.72
N GLU A 105 2.10 -14.12 23.16
CA GLU A 105 3.00 -12.98 22.95
C GLU A 105 3.58 -12.51 24.28
N THR A 106 2.74 -12.35 25.30
CA THR A 106 3.17 -11.98 26.64
C THR A 106 4.11 -13.02 27.22
N LYS A 107 3.78 -14.31 27.11
CA LYS A 107 4.60 -15.42 27.60
C LYS A 107 5.97 -15.47 26.91
N PHE A 108 5.99 -15.40 25.58
CA PHE A 108 7.21 -15.42 24.77
C PHE A 108 8.13 -14.25 25.10
N ILE A 109 7.61 -13.01 25.04
CA ILE A 109 8.40 -11.81 25.30
C ILE A 109 8.94 -11.82 26.73
N THR A 110 8.14 -12.20 27.72
CA THR A 110 8.56 -12.24 29.13
C THR A 110 9.70 -13.23 29.34
N GLU A 111 9.56 -14.45 28.80
CA GLU A 111 10.57 -15.49 28.97
C GLU A 111 11.88 -15.14 28.26
N ILE A 112 11.84 -14.66 27.01
CA ILE A 112 13.07 -14.28 26.31
C ILE A 112 13.74 -13.10 27.00
N THR A 113 12.97 -12.10 27.45
CA THR A 113 13.51 -10.93 28.14
C THR A 113 14.29 -11.32 29.41
N LYS A 114 13.83 -12.34 30.14
CA LYS A 114 14.49 -12.85 31.37
C LYS A 114 15.92 -13.31 31.13
N HIS A 115 16.22 -13.86 29.95
CA HIS A 115 17.53 -14.42 29.62
C HIS A 115 18.40 -13.50 28.75
N LEU A 116 17.91 -12.32 28.37
CA LEU A 116 18.73 -11.34 27.66
C LEU A 116 19.89 -10.84 28.52
N PRO A 117 21.05 -10.49 27.91
CA PRO A 117 22.15 -9.85 28.63
C PRO A 117 21.72 -8.53 29.28
N PRO A 118 22.35 -8.11 30.40
CA PRO A 118 21.95 -6.91 31.16
C PRO A 118 21.83 -5.64 30.29
N LYS A 119 22.79 -5.43 29.38
CA LYS A 119 22.79 -4.28 28.45
C LYS A 119 21.53 -4.24 27.58
N ILE A 120 21.08 -5.39 27.06
CA ILE A 120 19.88 -5.48 26.20
C ILE A 120 18.60 -5.41 27.04
N GLN A 121 18.61 -5.97 28.26
CA GLN A 121 17.49 -5.82 29.21
C GLN A 121 17.25 -4.35 29.60
N GLU A 122 18.31 -3.58 29.82
CA GLU A 122 18.20 -2.14 30.10
C GLU A 122 17.53 -1.38 28.94
N LEU A 123 17.86 -1.72 27.70
CA LEU A 123 17.20 -1.15 26.52
C LEU A 123 15.72 -1.51 26.46
N LYS A 124 15.39 -2.77 26.78
CA LYS A 124 14.00 -3.24 26.83
C LYS A 124 13.20 -2.52 27.92
N ASN A 125 13.75 -2.42 29.13
CA ASN A 125 13.14 -1.76 30.28
C ASN A 125 13.00 -0.25 30.07
N GLY A 126 14.00 0.37 29.42
CA GLY A 126 13.99 1.77 29.02
C GLY A 126 13.12 2.09 27.80
N LYS A 127 12.35 1.12 27.27
CA LYS A 127 11.51 1.26 26.05
C LYS A 127 12.28 1.68 24.79
N LYS A 128 13.58 1.42 24.75
CA LYS A 128 14.47 1.66 23.60
C LYS A 128 14.59 0.44 22.67
N LEU A 129 14.20 -0.73 23.17
CA LEU A 129 14.07 -1.97 22.41
C LEU A 129 12.65 -2.52 22.58
N ARG A 130 11.97 -2.77 21.46
CA ARG A 130 10.67 -3.42 21.41
C ARG A 130 10.78 -4.74 20.68
N ILE A 131 10.06 -5.75 21.17
CA ILE A 131 9.92 -7.04 20.52
C ILE A 131 8.47 -7.10 20.06
N VAL A 132 8.24 -7.42 18.79
CA VAL A 132 6.92 -7.43 18.16
C VAL A 132 6.72 -8.77 17.52
N ILE A 133 5.69 -9.52 17.90
CA ILE A 133 5.39 -10.77 17.21
C ILE A 133 4.61 -10.47 15.92
N ASN A 134 5.24 -10.75 14.79
CA ASN A 134 4.69 -10.50 13.47
C ASN A 134 3.70 -11.59 13.05
N SER A 135 4.01 -12.85 13.31
CA SER A 135 3.11 -13.97 13.03
C SER A 135 3.55 -15.21 13.78
N ILE A 136 2.60 -16.12 14.01
CA ILE A 136 2.83 -17.47 14.53
C ILE A 136 2.24 -18.44 13.51
N LYS A 137 3.00 -19.45 13.07
CA LYS A 137 2.62 -20.38 12.00
C LYS A 137 2.68 -21.84 12.45
N GLU A 138 1.92 -22.68 11.74
CA GLU A 138 1.86 -24.13 11.93
C GLU A 138 3.16 -24.83 11.48
N GLY A 139 3.44 -26.04 12.01
CA GLY A 139 4.67 -26.80 11.74
C GLY A 139 5.62 -26.96 12.94
N SER A 140 5.05 -27.20 14.14
CA SER A 140 5.62 -26.81 15.46
C SER A 140 5.81 -25.29 15.51
N VAL A 141 5.13 -24.62 16.43
CA VAL A 141 4.93 -23.16 16.48
C VAL A 141 6.15 -22.37 15.97
N ILE A 142 6.05 -21.83 14.74
CA ILE A 142 7.09 -20.98 14.14
C ILE A 142 6.74 -19.53 14.39
N ILE A 143 7.61 -18.80 15.07
CA ILE A 143 7.42 -17.40 15.40
C ILE A 143 8.27 -16.55 14.48
N LEU A 144 7.64 -15.56 13.85
CA LEU A 144 8.32 -14.44 13.22
C LEU A 144 8.16 -13.22 14.14
N PHE A 145 9.26 -12.59 14.54
CA PHE A 145 9.25 -11.43 15.44
C PHE A 145 10.26 -10.37 14.99
N ASP A 146 9.92 -9.10 15.18
CA ASP A 146 10.83 -7.98 14.94
C ASP A 146 11.36 -7.43 16.26
N MET A 147 12.68 -7.22 16.31
CA MET A 147 13.40 -6.46 17.33
C MET A 147 13.59 -5.04 16.80
N VAL A 148 12.81 -4.10 17.33
CA VAL A 148 12.81 -2.70 16.92
C VAL A 148 13.62 -1.90 17.93
N LEU A 149 14.79 -1.43 17.50
CA LEU A 149 15.76 -0.70 18.31
C LEU A 149 15.80 0.77 17.92
N ASN A 150 15.89 1.66 18.91
CA ASN A 150 16.09 3.08 18.67
C ASN A 150 17.47 3.35 18.05
N VAL A 151 17.55 4.23 17.04
CA VAL A 151 18.79 4.49 16.28
C VAL A 151 19.87 5.21 17.08
N GLU A 152 19.52 5.81 18.22
CA GLU A 152 20.50 6.47 19.09
C GLU A 152 21.28 5.46 19.97
N GLN A 153 21.05 4.16 19.80
CA GLN A 153 21.73 3.10 20.55
C GLN A 153 22.86 2.48 19.72
N ASN A 154 24.04 2.35 20.32
CA ASN A 154 25.20 1.77 19.65
C ASN A 154 25.24 0.25 19.85
N ILE A 155 24.29 -0.46 19.23
CA ILE A 155 24.20 -1.93 19.27
C ILE A 155 24.49 -2.46 17.87
N THR A 156 25.40 -3.41 17.76
CA THR A 156 25.77 -4.00 16.48
C THR A 156 24.87 -5.20 16.14
N LYS A 157 24.77 -5.54 14.84
CA LYS A 157 24.03 -6.73 14.39
C LYS A 157 24.47 -8.03 15.09
N PRO A 158 25.78 -8.33 15.25
CA PRO A 158 26.21 -9.51 15.99
C PRO A 158 25.77 -9.45 17.46
N GLU A 159 25.91 -8.29 18.11
CA GLU A 159 25.55 -8.13 19.52
C GLU A 159 24.05 -8.44 19.77
N ILE A 160 23.15 -7.91 18.94
CA ILE A 160 21.71 -8.19 19.09
C ILE A 160 21.37 -9.64 18.73
N SER A 161 21.98 -10.17 17.67
CA SER A 161 21.75 -11.54 17.19
C SER A 161 22.19 -12.57 18.23
N ASP A 162 23.39 -12.41 18.78
CA ASP A 162 23.96 -13.31 19.78
C ASP A 162 23.15 -13.25 21.08
N ALA A 163 22.79 -12.04 21.53
CA ALA A 163 21.97 -11.84 22.73
C ALA A 163 20.63 -12.58 22.66
N PHE A 164 19.92 -12.47 21.54
CA PHE A 164 18.62 -13.13 21.38
C PHE A 164 18.75 -14.63 21.12
N THR A 165 19.78 -15.07 20.39
CA THR A 165 20.05 -16.49 20.17
C THR A 165 20.41 -17.19 21.49
N GLU A 166 21.22 -16.54 22.34
CA GLU A 166 21.55 -17.05 23.66
C GLU A 166 20.32 -17.08 24.59
N ALA A 167 19.50 -16.02 24.59
CA ALA A 167 18.28 -15.99 25.38
C ALA A 167 17.28 -17.10 24.97
N LEU A 168 17.16 -17.35 23.66
CA LEU A 168 16.37 -18.46 23.10
C LEU A 168 16.96 -19.84 23.43
N ASN A 169 18.28 -19.96 23.61
CA ASN A 169 18.91 -21.21 24.02
C ASN A 169 18.75 -21.48 25.53
N ARG A 170 18.71 -20.43 26.36
CA ARG A 170 18.64 -20.55 27.83
C ARG A 170 17.24 -20.70 28.40
N THR A 171 16.20 -20.45 27.62
CA THR A 171 14.82 -20.64 28.08
C THR A 171 14.56 -22.08 28.51
N THR A 172 13.84 -22.23 29.62
CA THR A 172 13.40 -23.54 30.14
C THR A 172 11.92 -23.79 29.84
N VAL A 173 11.22 -22.76 29.36
CA VAL A 173 9.79 -22.81 29.05
C VAL A 173 9.56 -23.24 27.61
N PHE A 174 10.46 -22.85 26.69
CA PHE A 174 10.35 -23.16 25.27
C PHE A 174 11.50 -24.05 24.81
N ASP A 175 11.19 -25.18 24.19
CA ASP A 175 12.16 -26.05 23.54
C ASP A 175 12.42 -25.54 22.12
N ILE A 176 13.43 -24.68 21.99
CA ILE A 176 13.75 -23.99 20.74
C ILE A 176 14.57 -24.89 19.80
N ASP A 177 14.18 -24.96 18.54
CA ASP A 177 15.02 -25.52 17.46
C ASP A 177 15.99 -24.44 16.96
N LEU A 178 17.18 -24.40 17.57
CA LEU A 178 18.23 -23.44 17.22
C LEU A 178 18.71 -23.57 15.77
N LYS A 179 18.59 -24.76 15.15
CA LYS A 179 18.94 -24.95 13.73
C LYS A 179 17.96 -24.26 12.78
N LYS A 180 16.76 -23.95 13.27
CA LYS A 180 15.71 -23.21 12.57
C LYS A 180 15.54 -21.79 13.13
N THR A 181 16.53 -21.31 13.88
CA THR A 181 16.56 -19.94 14.39
C THR A 181 17.46 -19.08 13.52
N VAL A 182 16.91 -17.97 13.00
CA VAL A 182 17.63 -17.01 12.16
C VAL A 182 17.30 -15.61 12.63
N ILE A 183 18.33 -14.77 12.78
CA ILE A 183 18.19 -13.34 13.07
C ILE A 183 18.93 -12.55 12.00
N GLU A 184 18.22 -11.64 11.34
CA GLU A 184 18.75 -10.84 10.24
C GLU A 184 18.33 -9.37 10.33
N ALA A 185 19.13 -8.49 9.75
CA ALA A 185 18.74 -7.08 9.64
C ALA A 185 17.68 -6.95 8.54
N LYS A 186 16.58 -6.27 8.84
CA LYS A 186 15.51 -6.04 7.87
C LYS A 186 15.92 -4.88 6.96
N ASN A 187 15.62 -5.02 5.66
CA ASN A 187 15.91 -3.95 4.70
C ASN A 187 14.94 -2.77 4.92
N SER A 188 15.45 -1.64 5.38
CA SER A 188 14.65 -0.46 5.71
C SER A 188 14.02 0.23 4.49
N CYS A 189 14.46 -0.09 3.27
CA CYS A 189 13.80 0.36 2.04
C CYS A 189 12.58 -0.48 1.64
N GLN A 190 12.24 -1.54 2.39
CA GLN A 190 10.96 -2.22 2.18
C GLN A 190 9.79 -1.26 2.47
N PRO A 191 8.68 -1.35 1.70
CA PRO A 191 7.49 -0.53 1.92
C PRO A 191 7.02 -0.57 3.39
N GLY A 192 6.70 0.60 3.95
CA GLY A 192 6.24 0.74 5.32
C GLY A 192 7.33 0.76 6.40
N LEU A 193 8.61 0.66 6.02
CA LEU A 193 9.77 0.87 6.92
C LEU A 193 10.50 2.19 6.67
N ASN A 194 10.13 2.90 5.62
CA ASN A 194 10.63 4.22 5.28
C ASN A 194 9.49 5.17 4.92
N ASP A 195 9.77 6.47 4.97
CA ASP A 195 8.88 7.58 4.64
C ASP A 195 9.35 8.37 3.43
N CYS A 196 10.07 7.72 2.51
CA CYS A 196 10.63 8.40 1.35
C CYS A 196 9.54 8.85 0.39
N ASP A 197 9.78 9.98 -0.27
CA ASP A 197 8.84 10.46 -1.27
C ASP A 197 8.72 9.41 -2.39
N GLN A 198 7.53 9.28 -2.96
CA GLN A 198 7.30 8.40 -4.11
C GLN A 198 8.22 8.73 -5.30
N ASN A 199 8.68 9.99 -5.39
CA ASN A 199 9.64 10.45 -6.39
C ASN A 199 11.08 10.49 -5.86
N ALA A 200 11.40 9.70 -4.82
CA ALA A 200 12.74 9.54 -4.29
C ALA A 200 13.22 8.09 -4.37
N ALA A 201 14.51 7.91 -4.63
CA ALA A 201 15.19 6.64 -4.47
C ALA A 201 15.51 6.41 -2.98
N CYS A 202 15.29 5.19 -2.50
CA CYS A 202 15.70 4.75 -1.17
C CYS A 202 16.98 3.91 -1.24
N THR A 203 17.96 4.25 -0.41
CA THR A 203 19.20 3.49 -0.25
C THR A 203 19.27 2.92 1.15
N ALA A 204 19.42 1.59 1.25
CA ALA A 204 19.53 0.91 2.52
C ALA A 204 20.95 1.03 3.09
N GLU A 205 21.05 1.48 4.34
CA GLU A 205 22.31 1.67 5.07
C GLU A 205 22.28 0.81 6.33
N GLY A 206 22.57 -0.49 6.16
CA GLY A 206 22.44 -1.47 7.24
C GLY A 206 20.98 -1.67 7.67
N ALA A 207 20.65 -1.31 8.91
CA ALA A 207 19.28 -1.31 9.44
C ALA A 207 18.61 0.08 9.33
N THR A 208 19.24 1.04 8.65
CA THR A 208 18.73 2.39 8.41
C THR A 208 18.60 2.67 6.90
N TYR A 209 18.19 3.89 6.53
CA TYR A 209 17.99 4.26 5.13
C TYR A 209 18.19 5.76 4.89
N SER A 210 18.66 6.10 3.69
CA SER A 210 18.73 7.46 3.16
C SER A 210 17.86 7.57 1.91
N CYS A 211 17.32 8.76 1.64
CA CYS A 211 16.53 8.99 0.44
C CYS A 211 16.96 10.23 -0.31
N GLN A 212 16.79 10.15 -1.61
CA GLN A 212 17.26 11.14 -2.56
C GLN A 212 16.21 11.32 -3.64
N CYS A 213 15.78 12.56 -3.88
CA CYS A 213 14.86 12.85 -4.98
C CYS A 213 15.43 12.37 -6.31
N ASN A 214 14.58 11.77 -7.12
CA ASN A 214 14.92 11.31 -8.46
C ASN A 214 15.26 12.51 -9.37
N GLU A 215 15.96 12.26 -10.47
CA GLU A 215 16.28 13.29 -11.45
C GLU A 215 15.01 14.01 -11.95
N GLY A 216 15.07 15.33 -12.05
CA GLY A 216 13.91 16.17 -12.41
C GLY A 216 13.04 16.62 -11.24
N PHE A 217 13.31 16.16 -10.01
CA PHE A 217 12.64 16.59 -8.80
C PHE A 217 13.57 17.36 -7.87
N THR A 218 13.08 18.47 -7.32
CA THR A 218 13.80 19.30 -6.35
C THR A 218 13.35 18.97 -4.94
N ASP A 219 14.32 18.71 -4.06
CA ASP A 219 14.11 18.44 -2.64
C ASP A 219 13.65 19.70 -1.90
N LYS A 220 12.45 19.67 -1.30
CA LYS A 220 11.90 20.74 -0.45
C LYS A 220 12.02 20.42 1.04
N SER A 221 12.73 19.35 1.38
CA SER A 221 12.97 18.81 2.72
C SER A 221 14.47 18.73 3.07
N PRO A 222 15.27 19.81 2.98
CA PRO A 222 16.73 19.73 3.11
C PRO A 222 17.25 19.22 4.47
N GLN A 223 16.43 19.28 5.53
CA GLN A 223 16.78 18.74 6.86
C GLN A 223 16.53 17.23 6.98
N VAL A 224 15.68 16.67 6.11
CA VAL A 224 15.37 15.24 5.99
C VAL A 224 15.25 14.91 4.49
N PRO A 225 16.39 14.76 3.79
CA PRO A 225 16.40 14.71 2.33
C PRO A 225 15.52 13.62 1.72
N GLY A 226 15.00 13.90 0.53
CA GLY A 226 14.20 12.95 -0.27
C GLY A 226 12.84 12.59 0.33
N ARG A 227 12.32 13.38 1.29
CA ARG A 227 11.00 13.18 1.91
C ARG A 227 9.90 14.05 1.31
N VAL A 228 10.29 15.12 0.61
CA VAL A 228 9.40 16.00 -0.15
C VAL A 228 10.09 16.34 -1.47
N CYS A 229 9.71 15.64 -2.54
CA CYS A 229 10.27 15.80 -3.87
C CYS A 229 9.24 16.46 -4.79
N GLN A 230 9.55 17.67 -5.26
CA GLN A 230 8.64 18.44 -6.11
C GLN A 230 9.24 18.63 -7.50
N GLN A 231 8.47 18.31 -8.54
CA GLN A 231 8.86 18.59 -9.91
C GLN A 231 8.80 20.10 -10.16
N ASP A 232 9.92 20.70 -10.57
CA ASP A 232 9.91 22.07 -11.04
C ASP A 232 9.35 22.06 -12.48
N LEU A 233 8.11 22.53 -12.66
CA LEU A 233 7.54 22.73 -13.99
C LEU A 233 8.44 23.71 -14.77
N PRO A 234 8.81 23.42 -16.02
CA PRO A 234 9.55 24.38 -16.83
C PRO A 234 8.67 25.62 -17.02
N SER A 235 9.09 26.74 -16.42
CA SER A 235 8.53 28.06 -16.69
C SER A 235 8.44 28.24 -18.19
N GLN A 236 7.23 28.42 -18.72
CA GLN A 236 7.04 28.77 -20.12
C GLN A 236 7.89 30.01 -20.42
N HIS A 237 8.93 29.82 -21.22
CA HIS A 237 9.67 30.90 -21.85
C HIS A 237 8.67 31.69 -22.70
N THR A 238 8.17 32.79 -22.16
CA THR A 238 7.43 33.79 -22.93
C THR A 238 8.44 34.44 -23.86
N THR A 239 8.39 34.09 -25.14
CA THR A 239 9.13 34.80 -26.18
C THR A 239 8.49 36.19 -26.35
N PRO A 240 9.27 37.29 -26.39
CA PRO A 240 8.72 38.61 -26.65
C PRO A 240 8.33 38.73 -28.13
N VAL A 241 7.05 38.98 -28.40
CA VAL A 241 6.57 39.40 -29.73
C VAL A 241 6.91 40.88 -29.92
N PRO A 242 7.53 41.31 -31.04
CA PRO A 242 7.86 42.70 -31.30
C PRO A 242 6.60 43.55 -31.65
N PRO A 243 6.60 44.86 -31.35
CA PRO A 243 5.42 45.71 -31.53
C PRO A 243 5.26 46.13 -33.00
N VAL A 244 4.06 45.92 -33.55
CA VAL A 244 3.63 46.57 -34.79
C VAL A 244 2.72 47.74 -34.45
N THR A 245 3.21 48.93 -34.76
CA THR A 245 2.51 50.21 -34.74
C THR A 245 1.43 50.23 -35.83
N ASN A 246 0.21 50.66 -35.51
CA ASN A 246 -0.53 51.63 -36.32
C ASN A 246 -1.80 52.14 -35.62
N THR A 247 -2.14 53.37 -36.00
CA THR A 247 -2.80 54.41 -35.23
C THR A 247 -4.31 54.54 -35.54
N THR A 248 -4.98 55.22 -34.61
CA THR A 248 -6.23 56.03 -34.71
C THR A 248 -7.60 55.35 -34.72
N GLY A 249 -8.40 55.71 -33.70
CA GLY A 249 -9.86 55.60 -33.69
C GLY A 249 -10.48 55.74 -32.29
N PHE A 250 -10.35 56.89 -31.62
CA PHE A 250 -11.09 57.20 -30.39
C PHE A 250 -12.54 57.61 -30.71
N THR A 251 -13.53 57.03 -30.02
CA THR A 251 -14.70 57.79 -29.51
C THR A 251 -15.34 57.08 -28.30
N GLY A 252 -15.26 57.75 -27.14
CA GLY A 252 -16.28 57.84 -26.08
C GLY A 252 -16.79 56.60 -25.34
N SER A 253 -16.37 56.41 -24.08
CA SER A 253 -17.24 56.46 -22.88
C SER A 253 -16.48 56.11 -21.58
N THR A 254 -17.01 56.63 -20.47
CA THR A 254 -16.49 56.78 -19.10
C THR A 254 -16.23 55.47 -18.33
N PRO A 255 -15.53 55.52 -17.17
CA PRO A 255 -14.69 54.43 -16.68
C PRO A 255 -15.46 53.45 -15.79
N TYR A 256 -15.41 52.18 -16.15
CA TYR A 256 -15.50 51.07 -15.21
C TYR A 256 -14.34 50.12 -15.53
N SER A 257 -13.27 50.23 -14.74
CA SER A 257 -12.23 49.22 -14.73
C SER A 257 -12.83 47.98 -14.07
N VAL A 258 -13.33 47.06 -14.89
CA VAL A 258 -13.59 45.70 -14.46
C VAL A 258 -12.22 45.09 -14.23
N PHE A 259 -11.81 45.01 -12.97
CA PHE A 259 -10.71 44.13 -12.59
C PHE A 259 -11.18 42.70 -12.83
N THR A 260 -10.84 42.14 -13.99
CA THR A 260 -10.85 40.70 -14.19
C THR A 260 -9.68 40.15 -13.38
N THR A 261 -9.88 39.95 -12.08
CA THR A 261 -9.01 39.07 -11.29
C THR A 261 -9.21 37.67 -11.82
N THR A 262 -8.34 37.25 -12.74
CA THR A 262 -8.09 35.83 -12.98
C THR A 262 -7.46 35.28 -11.71
N PHE A 263 -8.30 34.81 -10.78
CA PHE A 263 -7.83 33.90 -9.76
C PHE A 263 -7.41 32.62 -10.47
N THR A 264 -6.11 32.45 -10.72
CA THR A 264 -5.55 31.12 -10.91
C THR A 264 -5.74 30.40 -9.58
N SER A 265 -6.88 29.72 -9.43
CA SER A 265 -7.08 28.78 -8.34
C SER A 265 -5.93 27.80 -8.37
N ALA A 266 -5.15 27.72 -7.29
CA ALA A 266 -4.13 26.70 -7.15
C ALA A 266 -4.73 25.33 -7.53
N PRO A 267 -4.04 24.50 -8.33
CA PRO A 267 -4.55 23.19 -8.68
C PRO A 267 -4.82 22.43 -7.38
N CYS A 268 -6.04 21.93 -7.23
CA CYS A 268 -6.41 21.16 -6.06
C CYS A 268 -5.48 19.95 -5.92
N MET A 269 -5.08 19.61 -4.70
CA MET A 269 -4.35 18.37 -4.48
C MET A 269 -5.24 17.18 -4.90
N PRO A 270 -4.70 16.24 -5.69
CA PRO A 270 -5.43 15.05 -6.09
C PRO A 270 -5.79 14.22 -4.85
N VAL A 271 -6.97 13.60 -4.88
CA VAL A 271 -7.42 12.73 -3.81
C VAL A 271 -6.78 11.35 -3.97
N SER A 272 -6.27 10.75 -2.90
CA SER A 272 -5.80 9.37 -2.96
C SER A 272 -6.97 8.43 -2.72
N ILE A 273 -7.23 7.53 -3.67
CA ILE A 273 -8.26 6.49 -3.57
C ILE A 273 -7.65 5.26 -2.89
N GLU A 274 -8.38 4.71 -1.93
CA GLU A 274 -8.06 3.48 -1.21
C GLU A 274 -9.21 2.49 -1.38
N VAL A 275 -8.92 1.34 -2.01
CA VAL A 275 -9.91 0.30 -2.26
C VAL A 275 -10.05 -0.55 -0.99
N GLN A 276 -11.26 -0.63 -0.45
CA GLN A 276 -11.52 -1.32 0.82
C GLN A 276 -12.04 -2.74 0.62
N LYS A 277 -12.89 -2.96 -0.39
CA LYS A 277 -13.53 -4.24 -0.66
C LYS A 277 -13.87 -4.34 -2.13
N VAL A 278 -13.60 -5.49 -2.72
CA VAL A 278 -14.05 -5.86 -4.06
C VAL A 278 -14.65 -7.26 -3.97
N THR A 279 -15.87 -7.40 -4.49
CA THR A 279 -16.56 -8.68 -4.64
C THR A 279 -16.99 -8.85 -6.10
N ALA A 280 -17.84 -9.84 -6.38
CA ALA A 280 -18.39 -10.04 -7.72
C ALA A 280 -19.34 -8.91 -8.15
N GLU A 281 -20.07 -8.30 -7.22
CA GLU A 281 -21.15 -7.34 -7.54
C GLU A 281 -21.00 -6.02 -6.80
N GLU A 282 -19.95 -5.88 -5.98
CA GLU A 282 -19.75 -4.71 -5.13
C GLU A 282 -18.29 -4.22 -5.17
N ILE A 283 -18.13 -2.90 -5.24
CA ILE A 283 -16.84 -2.23 -4.99
C ILE A 283 -17.06 -1.17 -3.90
N GLN A 284 -16.26 -1.26 -2.84
CA GLN A 284 -16.20 -0.26 -1.79
C GLN A 284 -14.82 0.40 -1.79
N LEU A 285 -14.82 1.73 -1.77
CA LEU A 285 -13.61 2.53 -1.72
C LEU A 285 -13.78 3.75 -0.82
N SER A 286 -12.66 4.26 -0.36
CA SER A 286 -12.54 5.55 0.32
C SER A 286 -11.53 6.44 -0.36
N TRP A 287 -11.54 7.72 -0.04
CA TRP A 287 -10.52 8.64 -0.52
C TRP A 287 -10.14 9.66 0.54
N THR A 288 -8.95 10.23 0.39
CA THR A 288 -8.47 11.28 1.29
C THR A 288 -9.34 12.52 1.21
N SER A 289 -9.78 13.04 2.35
CA SER A 289 -10.57 14.26 2.40
C SER A 289 -9.71 15.46 1.98
N GLY A 290 -10.05 16.09 0.84
CA GLY A 290 -9.44 17.36 0.42
C GLY A 290 -9.61 18.50 1.44
N SER A 291 -10.85 18.86 1.82
CA SER A 291 -11.12 19.88 2.85
C SER A 291 -12.45 19.63 3.56
N LYS A 292 -12.64 20.20 4.78
CA LYS A 292 -13.91 20.10 5.51
C LYS A 292 -15.07 20.67 4.69
N GLY A 293 -16.00 19.81 4.29
CA GLY A 293 -17.20 20.18 3.54
C GLY A 293 -17.03 20.20 2.02
N SER A 294 -15.90 19.70 1.49
CA SER A 294 -15.72 19.46 0.05
C SER A 294 -16.85 18.58 -0.52
N LEU A 295 -17.37 18.96 -1.68
CA LEU A 295 -18.12 18.04 -2.53
C LEU A 295 -17.15 17.27 -3.40
N TYR A 296 -17.38 15.96 -3.50
CA TYR A 296 -16.70 15.06 -4.41
C TYR A 296 -17.68 14.61 -5.49
N SER A 297 -17.29 14.73 -6.75
CA SER A 297 -17.94 14.04 -7.86
C SER A 297 -17.27 12.69 -8.04
N VAL A 298 -18.02 11.62 -7.81
CA VAL A 298 -17.55 10.25 -8.01
C VAL A 298 -18.27 9.68 -9.23
N SER A 299 -17.51 9.22 -10.21
CA SER A 299 -18.05 8.58 -11.41
C SER A 299 -17.52 7.16 -11.56
N VAL A 300 -18.38 6.26 -12.02
CA VAL A 300 -18.05 4.89 -12.40
C VAL A 300 -18.21 4.79 -13.90
N MET A 301 -17.12 4.42 -14.57
CA MET A 301 -17.04 4.21 -16.00
C MET A 301 -16.97 2.72 -16.29
N ASP A 302 -17.81 2.26 -17.23
CA ASP A 302 -17.71 0.98 -17.91
C ASP A 302 -17.17 1.23 -19.33
N GLY A 303 -15.86 1.02 -19.53
CA GLY A 303 -15.16 1.48 -20.72
C GLY A 303 -15.34 2.98 -20.94
N ASN A 304 -16.03 3.36 -22.00
CA ASN A 304 -16.32 4.77 -22.34
C ASN A 304 -17.68 5.27 -21.83
N GLN A 305 -18.47 4.40 -21.19
CA GLN A 305 -19.81 4.74 -20.72
C GLN A 305 -19.80 5.10 -19.23
N GLU A 306 -20.27 6.29 -18.87
CA GLU A 306 -20.50 6.67 -17.47
C GLU A 306 -21.81 6.01 -17.00
N ILE A 307 -21.70 5.01 -16.13
CA ILE A 307 -22.87 4.24 -15.63
C ILE A 307 -23.43 4.79 -14.33
N ASN A 308 -22.62 5.51 -13.55
CA ASN A 308 -23.05 6.21 -12.34
C ASN A 308 -22.19 7.45 -12.16
N LYS A 309 -22.82 8.58 -11.81
CA LYS A 309 -22.15 9.77 -11.34
C LYS A 309 -22.93 10.36 -10.19
N THR A 310 -22.27 10.51 -9.04
CA THR A 310 -22.90 11.05 -7.84
C THR A 310 -22.01 12.10 -7.23
N THR A 311 -22.62 13.10 -6.60
CA THR A 311 -21.90 14.12 -5.84
C THR A 311 -22.15 13.91 -4.34
N THR A 312 -21.09 13.81 -3.53
CA THR A 312 -21.19 13.49 -2.11
C THR A 312 -20.24 14.33 -1.26
N LYS A 313 -20.59 14.51 0.03
CA LYS A 313 -19.69 15.07 1.06
C LYS A 313 -18.95 13.99 1.84
N GLU A 314 -19.34 12.74 1.66
CA GLU A 314 -18.65 11.60 2.26
C GLU A 314 -17.31 11.35 1.58
N THR A 315 -16.43 10.62 2.26
CA THR A 315 -15.10 10.23 1.75
C THR A 315 -15.03 8.73 1.49
N LYS A 316 -16.19 8.13 1.23
CA LYS A 316 -16.39 6.71 0.95
C LYS A 316 -17.54 6.54 -0.02
N ALA A 317 -17.47 5.52 -0.84
CA ALA A 317 -18.54 5.10 -1.72
C ALA A 317 -18.64 3.58 -1.75
N LEU A 318 -19.88 3.10 -1.89
CA LEU A 318 -20.20 1.71 -2.16
C LEU A 318 -20.97 1.69 -3.48
N PHE A 319 -20.49 0.89 -4.42
CA PHE A 319 -21.15 0.61 -5.69
C PHE A 319 -21.62 -0.83 -5.65
N GLU A 320 -22.92 -1.03 -5.85
CA GLU A 320 -23.58 -2.34 -5.83
C GLU A 320 -24.14 -2.66 -7.21
N HIS A 321 -24.55 -3.91 -7.42
CA HIS A 321 -25.12 -4.42 -8.67
C HIS A 321 -24.18 -4.30 -9.87
N LEU A 322 -22.88 -4.40 -9.63
CA LEU A 322 -21.86 -4.46 -10.67
C LEU A 322 -21.84 -5.83 -11.35
N LEU A 323 -21.34 -5.88 -12.58
CA LEU A 323 -21.19 -7.13 -13.31
C LEU A 323 -19.99 -7.92 -12.75
N PRO A 324 -20.13 -9.24 -12.52
CA PRO A 324 -19.03 -10.09 -12.11
C PRO A 324 -17.90 -10.17 -13.13
N GLY A 325 -16.67 -10.18 -12.60
CA GLY A 325 -15.44 -10.25 -13.37
C GLY A 325 -15.32 -9.19 -14.47
N HIS A 326 -15.93 -8.02 -14.31
CA HIS A 326 -15.91 -6.94 -15.28
C HIS A 326 -15.01 -5.80 -14.79
N VAL A 327 -14.46 -5.02 -15.71
CA VAL A 327 -13.53 -3.92 -15.39
C VAL A 327 -14.29 -2.61 -15.30
N TYR A 328 -14.10 -1.91 -14.19
CA TYR A 328 -14.64 -0.57 -13.97
C TYR A 328 -13.52 0.42 -13.67
N THR A 329 -13.64 1.62 -14.21
CA THR A 329 -12.78 2.75 -13.86
C THR A 329 -13.57 3.69 -12.97
N ILE A 330 -13.13 3.84 -11.72
CA ILE A 330 -13.81 4.73 -10.76
C ILE A 330 -12.95 5.97 -10.58
N SER A 331 -13.54 7.13 -10.85
CA SER A 331 -12.89 8.43 -10.75
C SER A 331 -13.50 9.26 -9.63
N VAL A 332 -12.64 9.86 -8.81
CA VAL A 332 -13.03 10.82 -7.79
C VAL A 332 -12.43 12.18 -8.14
N ALA A 333 -13.30 13.17 -8.31
CA ALA A 333 -12.94 14.55 -8.55
C ALA A 333 -13.47 15.42 -7.40
N VAL A 334 -12.76 16.49 -7.06
CA VAL A 334 -13.25 17.48 -6.09
C VAL A 334 -14.01 18.56 -6.86
N SER A 335 -15.31 18.75 -6.59
CA SER A 335 -16.18 19.61 -7.41
C SER A 335 -15.80 21.09 -7.43
N SER A 336 -14.99 21.56 -6.47
CA SER A 336 -14.48 22.94 -6.45
C SER A 336 -13.25 23.15 -7.36
N CYS A 337 -12.85 22.14 -8.11
CA CYS A 337 -11.64 22.09 -8.92
C CYS A 337 -11.98 21.99 -10.41
N ALA A 338 -11.04 22.37 -11.29
CA ALA A 338 -11.24 22.28 -12.73
C ALA A 338 -11.60 20.85 -13.17
N GLU A 339 -12.43 20.72 -14.22
CA GLU A 339 -13.10 19.47 -14.63
C GLU A 339 -12.16 18.29 -14.90
N ASP A 340 -10.87 18.53 -15.18
CA ASP A 340 -9.89 17.48 -15.51
C ASP A 340 -9.08 16.94 -14.31
N ASN A 341 -9.22 17.51 -13.10
CA ASN A 341 -8.43 17.09 -11.94
C ASN A 341 -9.15 15.99 -11.14
N HIS A 342 -9.07 14.77 -11.65
CA HIS A 342 -9.63 13.58 -11.03
C HIS A 342 -8.55 12.52 -10.81
N THR A 343 -8.72 11.71 -9.76
CA THR A 343 -7.93 10.51 -9.55
C THR A 343 -8.79 9.31 -9.88
N SER A 344 -8.22 8.32 -10.57
CA SER A 344 -8.95 7.13 -10.99
C SER A 344 -8.27 5.85 -10.53
N VAL A 345 -9.07 4.81 -10.41
CA VAL A 345 -8.62 3.44 -10.14
C VAL A 345 -9.34 2.49 -11.08
N THR A 346 -8.61 1.55 -11.69
CA THR A 346 -9.17 0.56 -12.61
C THR A 346 -9.23 -0.79 -11.90
N ILE A 347 -10.43 -1.28 -11.64
CA ILE A 347 -10.67 -2.45 -10.79
C ILE A 347 -11.49 -3.48 -11.56
N ARG A 348 -11.07 -4.74 -11.48
CA ARG A 348 -11.89 -5.87 -11.93
C ARG A 348 -12.63 -6.51 -10.75
N THR A 349 -13.95 -6.65 -10.85
CA THR A 349 -14.77 -7.37 -9.85
C THR A 349 -14.41 -8.87 -9.80
N ASP A 350 -14.83 -9.59 -8.76
CA ASP A 350 -14.53 -11.02 -8.65
C ASP A 350 -15.18 -11.82 -9.77
N PRO A 351 -14.42 -12.65 -10.50
CA PRO A 351 -14.96 -13.38 -11.63
C PRO A 351 -15.50 -14.77 -11.24
N ALA A 352 -15.42 -15.16 -9.97
CA ALA A 352 -15.73 -16.51 -9.51
C ALA A 352 -17.17 -16.97 -9.81
N SER A 353 -18.14 -16.04 -9.84
CA SER A 353 -19.54 -16.35 -10.11
C SER A 353 -19.86 -16.55 -11.60
N CYS A 354 -19.04 -16.04 -12.53
CA CYS A 354 -19.30 -16.10 -13.97
C CYS A 354 -18.60 -17.27 -14.69
N PHE A 355 -17.62 -17.95 -14.09
CA PHE A 355 -16.77 -18.96 -14.76
C PHE A 355 -17.37 -20.37 -14.85
N LYS A 356 -18.69 -20.51 -14.70
CA LYS A 356 -19.34 -21.79 -15.00
C LYS A 356 -19.40 -21.97 -16.52
N ARG A 357 -18.70 -22.99 -17.04
CA ARG A 357 -18.49 -23.25 -18.48
C ARG A 357 -19.77 -23.23 -19.33
N THR A 358 -20.90 -23.65 -18.75
CA THR A 358 -22.22 -23.68 -19.42
C THR A 358 -22.88 -22.31 -19.54
N GLU A 359 -22.53 -21.36 -18.67
CA GLU A 359 -23.14 -20.02 -18.60
C GLU A 359 -22.27 -18.99 -19.33
N LEU A 360 -20.94 -19.04 -19.20
CA LEU A 360 -20.04 -18.01 -19.73
C LEU A 360 -20.14 -17.79 -21.25
N CYS A 361 -20.14 -18.86 -22.05
CA CYS A 361 -20.22 -18.75 -23.52
C CYS A 361 -21.64 -18.68 -24.06
N SER A 362 -22.65 -18.62 -23.18
CA SER A 362 -24.04 -18.36 -23.59
C SER A 362 -24.19 -16.92 -24.08
N ALA A 363 -25.04 -16.71 -25.10
CA ALA A 363 -25.42 -15.39 -25.59
C ALA A 363 -26.12 -14.55 -24.50
N GLU A 364 -26.75 -15.20 -23.52
CA GLU A 364 -27.51 -14.53 -22.44
C GLU A 364 -26.65 -14.15 -21.22
N SER A 365 -25.39 -14.60 -21.15
CA SER A 365 -24.53 -14.27 -20.01
C SER A 365 -24.08 -12.81 -20.05
N THR A 366 -24.32 -12.09 -18.96
CA THR A 366 -23.89 -10.70 -18.77
C THR A 366 -22.61 -10.57 -17.95
N GLY A 367 -22.14 -11.64 -17.31
CA GLY A 367 -20.90 -11.63 -16.50
C GLY A 367 -19.66 -11.96 -17.33
N CYS A 368 -18.53 -11.31 -17.01
CA CYS A 368 -17.23 -11.54 -17.65
C CYS A 368 -17.24 -11.40 -19.17
N SER A 369 -18.06 -10.47 -19.68
CA SER A 369 -18.28 -10.25 -21.11
C SER A 369 -16.99 -9.94 -21.87
N ASP A 370 -16.09 -9.18 -21.27
CA ASP A 370 -14.79 -8.82 -21.85
C ASP A 370 -13.81 -10.01 -21.93
N LEU A 371 -14.07 -11.12 -21.22
CA LEU A 371 -13.30 -12.36 -21.33
C LEU A 371 -13.90 -13.35 -22.31
N LYS A 372 -15.14 -13.14 -22.77
CA LYS A 372 -15.81 -14.09 -23.68
C LYS A 372 -15.03 -14.27 -24.98
N ASP A 373 -14.47 -13.21 -25.53
CA ASP A 373 -13.68 -13.31 -26.76
C ASP A 373 -12.40 -14.13 -26.56
N ILE A 374 -11.87 -14.18 -25.34
CA ILE A 374 -10.66 -14.94 -25.00
C ILE A 374 -11.00 -16.41 -24.71
N VAL A 375 -12.12 -16.65 -24.00
CA VAL A 375 -12.53 -17.97 -23.53
C VAL A 375 -13.36 -18.74 -24.57
N CYS A 376 -14.19 -18.06 -25.34
CA CYS A 376 -15.17 -18.69 -26.22
C CYS A 376 -14.69 -18.81 -27.67
N SER A 377 -13.60 -18.15 -28.06
CA SER A 377 -12.98 -18.20 -29.39
C SER A 377 -12.34 -19.57 -29.68
N GLU A 378 -11.06 -19.76 -29.40
CA GLU A 378 -10.27 -20.93 -29.84
C GLU A 378 -9.50 -21.63 -28.71
N ASN A 379 -9.59 -21.10 -27.49
CA ASN A 379 -8.90 -21.68 -26.33
C ASN A 379 -9.84 -22.47 -25.42
N GLN A 380 -9.37 -23.58 -24.88
CA GLN A 380 -9.82 -24.11 -23.61
C GLN A 380 -9.25 -23.20 -22.51
N ALA A 381 -10.13 -22.49 -21.81
CA ALA A 381 -9.76 -21.71 -20.64
C ALA A 381 -10.16 -22.43 -19.36
N LEU A 382 -9.27 -22.47 -18.37
CA LEU A 382 -9.57 -22.94 -17.01
C LEU A 382 -9.43 -21.77 -16.03
N ALA A 383 -10.47 -21.53 -15.23
CA ALA A 383 -10.44 -20.46 -14.26
C ALA A 383 -9.78 -20.96 -12.97
N CYS A 384 -8.59 -20.45 -12.69
CA CYS A 384 -7.79 -20.87 -11.55
C CYS A 384 -7.77 -19.79 -10.47
N ARG A 385 -8.04 -20.21 -9.24
CA ARG A 385 -7.80 -19.42 -8.02
C ARG A 385 -6.60 -20.00 -7.30
N VAL A 386 -5.62 -19.15 -6.99
CA VAL A 386 -4.37 -19.55 -6.33
C VAL A 386 -4.10 -18.65 -5.14
N LEU A 387 -3.82 -19.25 -3.98
CA LEU A 387 -3.46 -18.54 -2.76
C LEU A 387 -1.93 -18.58 -2.54
N LEU A 388 -1.27 -17.42 -2.61
CA LEU A 388 0.16 -17.25 -2.40
C LEU A 388 0.44 -16.76 -0.97
N LYS A 389 0.60 -17.70 -0.03
CA LYS A 389 0.70 -17.40 1.42
C LYS A 389 1.93 -16.62 1.86
N ASN A 390 2.99 -16.62 1.05
CA ASN A 390 4.23 -15.89 1.32
C ASN A 390 4.25 -14.48 0.70
N GLU A 391 3.29 -14.17 -0.17
CA GLU A 391 3.17 -12.86 -0.79
C GLU A 391 2.22 -12.00 0.04
N THR A 392 2.65 -10.76 0.33
CA THR A 392 1.84 -9.78 1.06
C THR A 392 1.00 -8.98 0.09
N PHE A 393 -0.31 -8.96 0.32
CA PHE A 393 -1.22 -8.13 -0.46
C PHE A 393 -1.04 -6.64 -0.11
N ASN A 394 -0.97 -5.80 -1.14
CA ASN A 394 -1.01 -4.33 -1.06
C ASN A 394 -2.26 -3.87 -1.82
N ASP A 395 -2.96 -2.86 -1.32
CA ASP A 395 -4.20 -2.35 -1.91
C ASP A 395 -3.99 -1.80 -3.33
N THR A 396 -2.76 -1.42 -3.71
CA THR A 396 -2.44 -1.08 -5.10
C THR A 396 -2.66 -2.25 -6.06
N LEU A 397 -2.57 -3.50 -5.60
CA LEU A 397 -2.87 -4.71 -6.37
C LEU A 397 -4.35 -4.86 -6.74
N TYR A 398 -5.25 -4.01 -6.23
CA TYR A 398 -6.60 -3.88 -6.78
C TYR A 398 -6.62 -3.13 -8.11
N ASN A 399 -5.68 -2.22 -8.32
CA ASN A 399 -5.61 -1.37 -9.50
C ASN A 399 -4.78 -2.06 -10.60
N SER A 400 -5.44 -2.52 -11.66
CA SER A 400 -4.77 -3.19 -12.79
C SER A 400 -3.76 -2.30 -13.51
N GLU A 401 -3.88 -0.98 -13.37
CA GLU A 401 -2.96 -0.01 -13.96
C GLU A 401 -1.74 0.31 -13.09
N SER A 402 -1.72 -0.14 -11.83
CA SER A 402 -0.59 0.09 -10.92
C SER A 402 0.66 -0.69 -11.33
N GLU A 403 1.82 -0.16 -10.98
CA GLU A 403 3.10 -0.80 -11.25
C GLU A 403 3.27 -2.09 -10.45
N GLU A 404 2.77 -2.13 -9.21
CA GLU A 404 2.83 -3.35 -8.39
C GLU A 404 1.97 -4.47 -8.98
N TYR A 405 0.78 -4.15 -9.49
CA TYR A 405 -0.07 -5.13 -10.18
C TYR A 405 0.66 -5.70 -11.39
N LYS A 406 1.18 -4.83 -12.27
CA LYS A 406 1.87 -5.21 -13.51
C LYS A 406 3.10 -6.06 -13.21
N THR A 407 3.91 -5.64 -12.25
CA THR A 407 5.11 -6.37 -11.81
C THR A 407 4.77 -7.76 -11.27
N MET A 408 3.74 -7.87 -10.42
CA MET A 408 3.34 -9.14 -9.83
C MET A 408 2.71 -10.08 -10.87
N ALA A 409 1.85 -9.56 -11.74
CA ALA A 409 1.23 -10.32 -12.82
C ALA A 409 2.29 -10.86 -13.79
N GLU A 410 3.27 -10.05 -14.19
CA GLU A 410 4.38 -10.48 -15.04
C GLU A 410 5.29 -11.50 -14.37
N ARG A 411 5.58 -11.35 -13.06
CA ARG A 411 6.34 -12.36 -12.31
C ARG A 411 5.63 -13.71 -12.32
N ILE A 412 4.33 -13.74 -12.01
CA ILE A 412 3.55 -14.98 -12.01
C ILE A 412 3.50 -15.58 -13.41
N LYS A 413 3.25 -14.75 -14.43
CA LYS A 413 3.23 -15.18 -15.83
C LYS A 413 4.57 -15.80 -16.24
N ARG A 414 5.68 -15.10 -16.01
CA ARG A 414 7.03 -15.58 -16.34
C ARG A 414 7.36 -16.89 -15.63
N ASP A 415 7.11 -16.97 -14.33
CA ASP A 415 7.57 -18.09 -13.50
C ASP A 415 6.70 -19.35 -13.69
N VAL A 416 5.42 -19.19 -14.06
CA VAL A 416 4.48 -20.31 -14.26
C VAL A 416 4.40 -20.77 -15.72
N VAL A 417 4.32 -19.85 -16.69
CA VAL A 417 4.07 -20.21 -18.09
C VAL A 417 5.21 -21.05 -18.66
N GLY A 418 6.46 -20.68 -18.41
CA GLY A 418 7.63 -21.43 -18.93
C GLY A 418 7.67 -22.88 -18.45
N ASP A 419 7.47 -23.09 -17.16
CA ASP A 419 7.46 -24.43 -16.55
C ASP A 419 6.22 -25.25 -16.99
N MET A 420 5.06 -24.61 -17.14
CA MET A 420 3.85 -25.28 -17.62
C MET A 420 3.99 -25.71 -19.08
N ARG A 421 4.54 -24.86 -19.96
CA ARG A 421 4.79 -25.25 -21.37
C ARG A 421 5.68 -26.49 -21.45
N ALA A 422 6.70 -26.57 -20.61
CA ALA A 422 7.57 -27.74 -20.51
C ALA A 422 6.84 -28.99 -19.98
N GLU A 423 6.05 -28.87 -18.90
CA GLU A 423 5.31 -29.99 -18.32
C GLU A 423 4.20 -30.51 -19.26
N LEU A 424 3.55 -29.60 -20.00
CA LEU A 424 2.50 -29.94 -20.97
C LEU A 424 3.04 -30.34 -22.35
N SER A 425 4.33 -30.13 -22.62
CA SER A 425 4.90 -30.20 -23.97
C SER A 425 4.11 -29.37 -24.99
N ASN A 426 3.62 -28.21 -24.57
CA ASN A 426 2.76 -27.33 -25.36
C ASN A 426 3.23 -25.88 -25.25
N ASP A 427 3.76 -25.32 -26.34
CA ASP A 427 4.32 -23.97 -26.38
C ASP A 427 3.26 -22.85 -26.42
N HIS A 428 1.98 -23.20 -26.59
CA HIS A 428 0.86 -22.26 -26.68
C HIS A 428 0.16 -22.03 -25.34
N PHE A 429 0.53 -22.75 -24.27
CA PHE A 429 0.00 -22.49 -22.93
C PHE A 429 0.28 -21.04 -22.53
N ASP A 430 -0.71 -20.35 -22.02
CA ASP A 430 -0.55 -19.01 -21.45
C ASP A 430 -1.44 -18.80 -20.23
N ILE A 431 -1.17 -17.74 -19.46
CA ILE A 431 -2.07 -17.29 -18.40
C ILE A 431 -2.48 -15.83 -18.59
N LEU A 432 -3.72 -15.54 -18.21
CA LEU A 432 -4.26 -14.18 -18.10
C LEU A 432 -4.64 -13.89 -16.66
N VAL A 433 -3.88 -13.01 -16.00
CA VAL A 433 -4.15 -12.58 -14.62
C VAL A 433 -5.35 -11.64 -14.59
N LEU A 434 -6.38 -12.03 -13.84
CA LEU A 434 -7.65 -11.32 -13.71
C LEU A 434 -7.66 -10.37 -12.50
N GLY A 435 -6.90 -10.69 -11.46
CA GLY A 435 -6.71 -9.78 -10.34
C GLY A 435 -6.22 -10.47 -9.07
N PHE A 436 -5.94 -9.63 -8.07
CA PHE A 436 -5.43 -10.02 -6.76
C PHE A 436 -6.42 -9.66 -5.64
N ARG A 437 -6.45 -10.46 -4.57
CA ARG A 437 -7.28 -10.22 -3.37
C ARG A 437 -6.50 -10.42 -2.06
N PRO A 438 -6.93 -9.76 -0.97
CA PRO A 438 -6.30 -9.85 0.35
C PRO A 438 -6.53 -11.21 1.04
N GLY A 439 -5.75 -11.49 2.09
CA GLY A 439 -5.74 -12.77 2.82
C GLY A 439 -4.52 -13.65 2.52
N SER A 440 -3.33 -13.03 2.39
CA SER A 440 -2.26 -13.38 1.43
C SER A 440 -2.67 -13.05 -0.01
N VAL A 441 -1.73 -12.99 -0.95
CA VAL A 441 -2.10 -12.69 -2.34
C VAL A 441 -2.89 -13.86 -2.93
N VAL A 442 -4.21 -13.70 -3.03
CA VAL A 442 -5.05 -14.59 -3.82
C VAL A 442 -5.03 -14.07 -5.25
N VAL A 443 -4.51 -14.84 -6.19
CA VAL A 443 -4.55 -14.52 -7.61
C VAL A 443 -5.65 -15.31 -8.30
N HIS A 444 -6.43 -14.60 -9.12
CA HIS A 444 -7.37 -15.20 -10.06
C HIS A 444 -6.76 -15.07 -11.46
N PHE A 445 -6.65 -16.17 -12.19
CA PHE A 445 -6.19 -16.14 -13.59
C PHE A 445 -6.90 -17.19 -14.44
N LEU A 446 -6.91 -16.95 -15.75
CA LEU A 446 -7.28 -17.97 -16.74
C LEU A 446 -6.03 -18.67 -17.23
N SER A 447 -6.02 -20.00 -17.23
CA SER A 447 -5.09 -20.81 -18.01
C SER A 447 -5.66 -21.04 -19.40
N LEU A 448 -4.90 -20.75 -20.44
CA LEU A 448 -5.35 -20.79 -21.84
C LEU A 448 -4.56 -21.85 -22.62
N LEU A 449 -5.28 -22.73 -23.32
CA LEU A 449 -4.73 -23.81 -24.16
C LEU A 449 -5.53 -23.91 -25.47
N PRO A 450 -4.93 -24.29 -26.60
CA PRO A 450 -5.68 -24.53 -27.84
C PRO A 450 -6.71 -25.66 -27.69
N LYS A 451 -7.92 -25.49 -28.26
CA LYS A 451 -9.00 -26.51 -28.22
C LYS A 451 -8.68 -27.79 -28.99
N GLU A 452 -7.71 -27.75 -29.90
CA GLU A 452 -7.33 -28.86 -30.78
C GLU A 452 -6.67 -30.02 -30.00
N GLU A 453 -6.05 -29.72 -28.86
CA GLU A 453 -5.44 -30.67 -27.95
C GLU A 453 -5.93 -30.40 -26.51
N PRO A 454 -7.20 -30.73 -26.19
CA PRO A 454 -7.77 -30.41 -24.91
C PRO A 454 -7.08 -31.20 -23.81
N VAL A 455 -6.54 -30.49 -22.83
CA VAL A 455 -5.87 -31.09 -21.69
C VAL A 455 -6.87 -31.24 -20.55
N ASP A 456 -6.79 -32.37 -19.87
CA ASP A 456 -7.64 -32.66 -18.72
C ASP A 456 -7.47 -31.62 -17.60
N ALA A 457 -8.58 -31.17 -17.02
CA ALA A 457 -8.59 -30.11 -16.02
C ALA A 457 -7.87 -30.51 -14.73
N ASP A 458 -8.00 -31.77 -14.31
CA ASP A 458 -7.34 -32.29 -13.11
C ASP A 458 -5.84 -32.41 -13.36
N PHE A 459 -5.43 -32.78 -14.58
CA PHE A 459 -4.02 -32.77 -14.99
C PHE A 459 -3.44 -31.35 -14.95
N ILE A 460 -4.12 -30.35 -15.53
CA ILE A 460 -3.68 -28.95 -15.45
C ILE A 460 -3.58 -28.49 -13.99
N GLN A 461 -4.61 -28.74 -13.18
CA GLN A 461 -4.60 -28.36 -11.77
C GLN A 461 -3.44 -28.99 -11.01
N THR A 462 -3.15 -30.28 -11.25
CA THR A 462 -2.05 -31.02 -10.61
C THR A 462 -0.69 -30.45 -11.00
N SER A 463 -0.46 -30.27 -12.30
CA SER A 463 0.79 -29.71 -12.86
C SER A 463 1.02 -28.27 -12.39
N LEU A 464 -0.02 -27.44 -12.43
CA LEU A 464 0.01 -26.05 -11.98
C LEU A 464 0.27 -25.97 -10.47
N SER A 465 -0.35 -26.85 -9.67
CA SER A 465 -0.09 -26.94 -8.22
C SER A 465 1.37 -27.25 -7.93
N LYS A 466 1.96 -28.22 -8.63
CA LYS A 466 3.37 -28.60 -8.51
C LYS A 466 4.30 -27.43 -8.85
N ILE A 467 4.08 -26.79 -10.00
CA ILE A 467 4.93 -25.69 -10.48
C ILE A 467 4.85 -24.47 -9.57
N ILE A 468 3.63 -24.08 -9.18
CA ILE A 468 3.44 -22.92 -8.29
C ILE A 468 4.06 -23.19 -6.91
N ARG A 469 3.95 -24.41 -6.37
CA ARG A 469 4.65 -24.78 -5.13
C ARG A 469 6.16 -24.67 -5.28
N ASN A 470 6.74 -25.20 -6.36
CA ASN A 470 8.18 -25.12 -6.58
C ASN A 470 8.69 -23.65 -6.68
N LYS A 471 7.94 -22.77 -7.35
CA LYS A 471 8.36 -21.38 -7.60
C LYS A 471 8.07 -20.43 -6.44
N PHE A 472 6.94 -20.61 -5.77
CA PHE A 472 6.43 -19.70 -4.73
C PHE A 472 6.52 -20.30 -3.31
N GLY A 473 6.98 -21.55 -3.18
CA GLY A 473 7.45 -22.17 -1.94
C GLY A 473 6.85 -23.57 -1.65
N ASP A 474 7.70 -24.59 -1.50
CA ASP A 474 7.33 -26.00 -1.24
C ASP A 474 6.60 -26.23 0.11
N GLN A 475 6.65 -25.25 1.02
CA GLN A 475 6.04 -25.31 2.36
C GLN A 475 4.72 -24.53 2.47
N THR A 476 4.10 -24.17 1.33
CA THR A 476 2.84 -23.42 1.31
C THR A 476 1.65 -24.32 0.93
N GLU A 477 0.56 -24.15 1.66
CA GLU A 477 -0.79 -24.56 1.26
C GLU A 477 -1.22 -23.71 0.05
N VAL A 478 -0.64 -23.98 -1.11
CA VAL A 478 -1.14 -23.49 -2.40
C VAL A 478 -2.40 -24.29 -2.68
N GLU A 479 -3.55 -23.64 -2.50
CA GLU A 479 -4.83 -24.11 -3.02
C GLU A 479 -4.96 -23.61 -4.45
N VAL A 480 -4.76 -24.51 -5.41
CA VAL A 480 -5.12 -24.27 -6.81
C VAL A 480 -6.47 -24.92 -7.01
N GLN A 481 -7.48 -24.10 -7.33
CA GLN A 481 -8.78 -24.59 -7.77
C GLN A 481 -8.99 -24.12 -9.19
N CYS A 482 -8.88 -25.02 -10.15
CA CYS A 482 -9.20 -24.76 -11.55
C CYS A 482 -10.56 -25.40 -11.86
N LYS A 483 -11.46 -24.63 -12.47
CA LYS A 483 -12.80 -25.10 -12.89
C LYS A 483 -13.04 -24.90 -14.36
#